data_AF-A0A239DRG2-F1
#
_entry.id   AF-A0A239DRG2-F1
#
_cell.length_a   1.000
_cell.length_b   1.000
_cell.length_c   1.000
_cell.angle_alpha   90.00
_cell.angle_beta   90.00
_cell.angle_gamma   90.00
#
_symmetry.space_group_name_H-M   'P 1'
#
loop_
_entity.id
_entity.type
_entity.pdbx_description
1 polymer ?
#
loop_
_entity_poly.entity_id
_entity_poly.type
_entity_poly.pdbx_seq_one_letter_code
_entity_poly.pdbx_strand_id
1 'polypeptide(L)'
;MAADKQQVPKYVTPYKYAKICGVSATAINNRINNKQLEVVDLENPIDGTVKRYIDTEKYPPAQTIAEMRNYPIESQRWGKKKE
;
A
#
# COMPACT_ATOMS: atom_id res chain seq x y z
N MET A 1 -26.14 18.66 5.36
CA MET A 1 -25.23 17.51 5.49
C MET A 1 -24.05 17.73 4.55
N ALA A 2 -22.98 18.35 5.03
CA ALA A 2 -21.76 18.54 4.24
C ALA A 2 -20.72 17.55 4.75
N ALA A 3 -20.70 16.36 4.18
CA ALA A 3 -19.58 15.45 4.34
C ALA A 3 -18.50 15.93 3.36
N ASP A 4 -17.68 16.88 3.81
CA ASP A 4 -16.36 17.15 3.24
C ASP A 4 -15.52 15.87 3.44
N LYS A 5 -15.78 14.86 2.61
CA LYS A 5 -14.90 13.72 2.48
C LYS A 5 -13.84 14.20 1.52
N GLN A 6 -12.78 14.78 2.08
CA GLN A 6 -11.47 14.88 1.46
C GLN A 6 -11.28 13.64 0.58
N GLN A 7 -11.43 13.81 -0.73
CA GLN A 7 -11.38 12.72 -1.70
C GLN A 7 -9.93 12.25 -1.75
N VAL A 8 -9.57 11.36 -0.82
CA VAL A 8 -8.42 10.49 -1.03
C VAL A 8 -8.69 9.80 -2.37
N PRO A 9 -7.82 9.95 -3.37
CA PRO A 9 -8.04 9.34 -4.67
C PRO A 9 -8.32 7.86 -4.44
N LYS A 10 -9.52 7.41 -4.84
CA LYS A 10 -10.05 6.06 -4.60
C LYS A 10 -9.04 4.96 -4.94
N TYR A 11 -8.23 5.24 -5.96
CA TYR A 11 -7.13 4.41 -6.43
C TYR A 11 -5.81 5.16 -6.27
N VAL A 12 -4.87 4.56 -5.54
CA VAL A 12 -3.52 5.11 -5.39
C VAL A 12 -2.47 4.10 -5.80
N THR A 13 -1.36 4.57 -6.39
CA THR A 13 -0.23 3.67 -6.68
C THR A 13 0.29 3.03 -5.38
N PRO A 14 0.83 1.80 -5.43
CA PRO A 14 1.42 1.11 -4.28
C PRO A 14 2.45 1.94 -3.54
N TYR A 15 3.24 2.72 -4.29
CA TYR A 15 4.25 3.61 -3.73
C TYR A 15 3.63 4.76 -2.93
N LYS A 16 2.55 5.37 -3.43
CA LYS A 16 1.82 6.42 -2.72
C LYS A 16 1.07 5.84 -1.51
N TYR A 17 0.49 4.65 -1.66
CA TYR A 17 -0.14 3.91 -0.55
C TYR A 17 0.85 3.66 0.60
N ALA A 18 2.06 3.20 0.28
CA ALA A 18 3.11 2.96 1.26
C ALA A 18 3.46 4.25 2.04
N LYS A 19 3.57 5.38 1.35
CA LYS A 19 3.80 6.69 1.98
C LYS A 19 2.66 7.11 2.91
N ILE A 20 1.41 6.94 2.49
CA ILE A 20 0.23 7.25 3.32
C ILE A 20 0.23 6.38 4.59
N CYS A 21 0.58 5.11 4.45
CA CYS A 21 0.67 4.16 5.55
C CYS A 21 1.93 4.33 6.41
N GLY A 22 2.90 5.16 6.03
CA GLY A 22 4.17 5.30 6.74
C GLY A 22 5.03 4.03 6.73
N VAL A 23 4.88 3.17 5.72
CA VAL A 23 5.59 1.88 5.60
C VAL A 23 6.45 1.84 4.33
N SER A 24 7.39 0.90 4.27
CA SER A 24 8.22 0.68 3.10
C SER A 24 7.41 0.15 1.91
N ALA A 25 7.76 0.58 0.69
CA ALA A 25 7.14 0.08 -0.54
C ALA A 25 7.26 -1.45 -0.67
N THR A 26 8.36 -2.04 -0.19
CA THR A 26 8.57 -3.50 -0.12
C THR A 26 7.52 -4.19 0.75
N ALA A 27 7.10 -3.59 1.87
CA ALA A 27 6.10 -4.18 2.75
C ALA A 27 4.73 -4.23 2.08
N ILE A 28 4.37 -3.17 1.34
CA ILE A 28 3.16 -3.16 0.51
C ILE A 28 3.26 -4.19 -0.62
N ASN A 29 4.39 -4.29 -1.33
CA ASN A 29 4.59 -5.30 -2.37
C ASN A 29 4.48 -6.73 -1.82
N ASN A 30 5.03 -7.01 -0.64
CA ASN A 30 4.88 -8.33 0.00
C ASN A 30 3.42 -8.66 0.28
N ARG A 31 2.63 -7.69 0.76
CA ARG A 31 1.19 -7.88 0.97
C ARG A 31 0.43 -8.13 -0.34
N ILE A 32 0.80 -7.46 -1.42
CA ILE A 32 0.22 -7.71 -2.75
C ILE A 32 0.53 -9.15 -3.18
N ASN A 33 1.79 -9.60 -3.05
CA ASN A 33 2.18 -10.97 -3.36
C ASN A 33 1.47 -12.01 -2.48
N ASN A 34 1.27 -11.70 -1.19
CA ASN A 34 0.54 -12.53 -0.24
C ASN A 34 -0.98 -12.46 -0.42
N LYS A 35 -1.50 -11.76 -1.46
CA LYS A 35 -2.93 -11.55 -1.72
C LYS A 35 -3.69 -10.88 -0.56
N GLN A 36 -2.98 -10.15 0.29
CA GLN A 36 -3.55 -9.36 1.39
C GLN A 36 -3.99 -7.96 0.93
N LEU A 37 -3.41 -7.47 -0.17
CA LEU A 37 -3.76 -6.20 -0.81
C LEU A 37 -4.07 -6.48 -2.28
N GLU A 38 -5.27 -6.09 -2.70
CA GLU A 38 -5.66 -6.19 -4.10
C GLU A 38 -5.16 -4.98 -4.88
N VAL A 39 -4.60 -5.25 -6.06
CA VAL A 39 -4.22 -4.22 -7.02
C VAL A 39 -5.07 -4.35 -8.27
N VAL A 40 -5.48 -3.21 -8.81
CA VAL A 40 -6.11 -3.09 -10.11
C VAL A 40 -5.11 -2.47 -11.08
N ASP A 41 -4.90 -3.15 -12.19
CA ASP A 41 -4.15 -2.63 -13.32
C ASP A 41 -5.08 -1.66 -14.08
N LEU A 42 -4.79 -0.36 -13.97
CA LEU A 42 -5.51 0.69 -14.67
C LEU A 42 -4.58 1.37 -15.66
N GLU A 43 -5.08 1.59 -16.85
CA GLU A 43 -4.45 2.43 -17.85
C GLU A 43 -4.40 3.87 -17.33
N ASN A 44 -3.20 4.42 -17.26
CA ASN A 44 -2.99 5.78 -16.82
C ASN A 44 -3.45 6.72 -17.95
N PRO A 45 -4.50 7.54 -17.75
CA PRO A 45 -5.09 8.35 -18.82
C PRO A 45 -4.14 9.43 -19.37
N ILE A 46 -3.05 9.71 -18.65
CA ILE A 46 -2.05 10.72 -19.01
C ILE A 46 -1.03 10.17 -20.02
N ASP A 47 -0.71 8.87 -19.94
CA ASP A 47 0.47 8.30 -20.60
C ASP A 47 0.14 7.00 -21.36
N GLY A 48 -1.08 6.48 -21.23
CA GLY A 48 -1.51 5.20 -21.82
C GLY A 48 -0.85 3.96 -21.18
N THR A 49 0.05 4.15 -20.21
CA THR A 49 0.73 3.06 -19.52
C THR A 49 -0.17 2.41 -18.49
N VAL A 50 -0.22 1.08 -18.51
CA VAL A 50 -0.89 0.30 -17.46
C VAL A 50 -0.08 0.38 -16.18
N LYS A 51 -0.68 0.93 -15.12
CA LYS A 51 -0.09 0.99 -13.78
C LYS A 51 -0.97 0.28 -12.78
N ARG A 52 -0.34 -0.27 -11.76
CA ARG A 52 -1.02 -0.87 -10.62
C ARG A 52 -1.48 0.21 -9.66
N TYR A 53 -2.73 0.10 -9.24
CA TYR A 53 -3.34 0.93 -8.21
C TYR A 53 -3.97 0.06 -7.13
N ILE A 54 -3.99 0.58 -5.90
CA ILE A 54 -4.61 -0.01 -4.73
C ILE A 54 -5.89 0.78 -4.46
N ASP A 55 -6.98 0.07 -4.24
CA ASP A 55 -8.25 0.66 -3.81
C ASP A 55 -8.19 0.97 -2.31
N THR A 56 -8.16 2.27 -1.98
CA THR A 56 -8.05 2.72 -0.58
C THR A 56 -9.38 2.69 0.16
N GLU A 57 -10.50 2.50 -0.54
CA GLU A 57 -11.81 2.31 0.12
C GLU A 57 -11.95 0.87 0.60
N LYS A 58 -11.51 -0.10 -0.22
CA LYS A 58 -11.48 -1.53 0.15
C LYS A 58 -10.38 -1.80 1.17
N TYR A 59 -9.25 -1.11 1.07
CA TYR A 59 -8.12 -1.22 2.00
C TYR A 59 -7.81 0.14 2.61
N PRO A 60 -8.48 0.51 3.73
CA PRO A 60 -8.21 1.78 4.37
C PRO A 60 -6.79 1.81 4.96
N PRO A 61 -6.04 2.90 4.74
CA PRO A 61 -4.66 3.00 5.22
C PRO A 61 -4.58 2.92 6.75
N ALA A 62 -5.56 3.43 7.48
CA ALA A 62 -5.62 3.34 8.94
C ALA A 62 -5.61 1.89 9.45
N GLN A 63 -6.35 1.00 8.78
CA GLN A 63 -6.38 -0.43 9.11
C GLN A 63 -5.05 -1.09 8.75
N THR A 64 -4.51 -0.77 7.58
CA THR A 64 -3.19 -1.28 7.14
C THR A 64 -2.08 -0.88 8.11
N ILE A 65 -2.11 0.35 8.62
CA ILE A 65 -1.19 0.87 9.65
C ILE A 65 -1.37 0.09 10.96
N ALA A 66 -2.61 -0.09 11.42
CA ALA A 66 -2.89 -0.83 12.65
C ALA A 66 -2.38 -2.28 12.59
N GLU A 67 -2.61 -2.97 11.47
CA GLU A 67 -2.09 -4.32 11.24
C GLU A 67 -0.56 -4.35 11.16
N MET A 68 0.07 -3.35 10.51
CA MET A 68 1.53 -3.26 10.41
C MET A 68 2.18 -2.98 11.77
N ARG A 69 1.57 -2.13 12.61
CA ARG A 69 2.03 -1.88 13.98
C ARG A 69 1.92 -3.12 14.86
N ASN A 70 0.95 -4.00 14.57
CA ASN A 70 0.76 -5.24 15.29
C ASN A 70 1.56 -6.42 14.71
N TYR A 71 2.19 -6.25 13.53
CA TYR A 71 3.03 -7.28 12.95
C TYR A 71 4.39 -7.29 13.67
N PRO A 72 4.77 -8.39 14.33
CA PRO A 72 6.08 -8.48 14.96
C PRO A 72 7.15 -8.32 13.87
N ILE A 73 8.07 -7.39 14.10
CA ILE A 73 9.18 -7.04 13.21
C ILE A 73 10.24 -8.16 13.28
N GLU A 74 9.88 -9.41 12.97
CA GLU A 74 10.83 -10.52 12.94
C GLU A 74 11.62 -10.60 11.61
N SER A 75 11.29 -9.77 10.63
CA SER A 75 11.92 -9.77 9.30
C SER A 75 13.18 -8.89 9.18
N GLN A 76 13.62 -8.20 10.24
CA GLN A 76 14.95 -7.56 10.25
C GLN A 76 16.12 -8.54 10.53
N ARG A 77 15.88 -9.85 10.52
CA ARG A 77 16.93 -10.86 10.71
C ARG A 77 17.73 -11.23 9.44
N TRP A 78 17.51 -10.55 8.32
CA TRP A 78 18.32 -10.75 7.10
C TRP A 78 19.22 -9.54 6.82
N GLY A 79 20.33 -9.44 7.56
CA GLY A 79 21.29 -8.34 7.35
C GLY A 79 22.61 -8.38 8.13
N LYS A 80 22.94 -9.45 8.86
CA LYS A 80 24.30 -9.68 9.36
C LYS A 80 24.72 -11.12 9.15
N LYS A 81 25.06 -11.49 7.91
CA LYS A 81 26.21 -12.39 7.72
C LYS A 81 27.45 -11.50 7.77
N LYS A 82 28.11 -11.48 8.93
CA LYS A 82 29.54 -11.15 9.00
C LYS A 82 30.25 -12.38 8.46
N GLU A 83 30.95 -12.24 7.36
CA GLU A 83 32.11 -13.05 7.03
C GLU A 83 33.34 -12.15 7.19
#